data_AF-A0A848VEN7-F1
#
_entry.id   AF-A0A848VEN7-F1
#
_cell.length_a   1.000
_cell.length_b   1.000
_cell.length_c   1.000
_cell.angle_alpha   90.00
_cell.angle_beta   90.00
_cell.angle_gamma   90.00
#
_symmetry.space_group_name_H-M   'P 1'
#
loop_
_entity.id
_entity.type
_entity.pdbx_description
1 polymer ?
#
loop_
_entity_poly.entity_id
_entity_poly.type
_entity_poly.pdbx_seq_one_letter_code
_entity_poly.pdbx_strand_id
1 'polypeptide(L)'
;RSIPLKSGGYIIFDQTEAMTTVDVNTGGYVGHRNLEDTIFRTNLEAAVAIARQLRLRNIGGIIILDFIDMQEIEHRERVLAALEAAMLGDHARHQITPVSPLGLVEMTRKRTRESLQHILCEDCPNCHGRGFLKTASTVCFDIFREIIRQHRQFSFEAILVLAHQDVIELLLDEEAPGLAEIEKQTGKSIRLQPESLYVQDQFDVVLI
;
A
#
# COMPACT_ATOMS: atom_id res chain seq x y z
N ARG A 1 1.29 1.98 -4.49
CA ARG A 1 2.71 2.21 -4.84
C ARG A 1 3.16 3.60 -4.42
N SER A 2 2.49 4.66 -4.89
CA SER A 2 2.72 6.06 -4.44
C SER A 2 1.94 6.41 -3.15
N ILE A 3 2.52 7.21 -2.25
CA ILE A 3 1.89 7.78 -1.05
C ILE A 3 2.03 9.30 -1.12
N PRO A 4 0.93 10.08 -1.11
CA PRO A 4 1.02 11.54 -1.11
C PRO A 4 1.53 12.08 0.23
N LEU A 5 2.32 13.16 0.15
CA LEU A 5 2.81 13.94 1.28
C LEU A 5 1.97 15.21 1.46
N LYS A 6 2.04 15.84 2.64
CA LYS A 6 1.21 17.00 2.97
C LYS A 6 1.60 18.22 2.13
N SER A 7 2.89 18.35 1.84
CA SER A 7 3.44 19.43 1.03
C SER A 7 3.25 19.25 -0.49
N GLY A 8 2.48 18.24 -0.94
CA GLY A 8 2.19 18.02 -2.36
C GLY A 8 3.19 17.12 -3.10
N GLY A 9 4.26 16.69 -2.42
CA GLY A 9 5.14 15.61 -2.87
C GLY A 9 4.52 14.22 -2.71
N TYR A 10 5.27 13.19 -3.06
CA TYR A 10 4.87 11.80 -2.88
C TYR A 10 6.07 10.87 -2.72
N ILE A 11 5.84 9.71 -2.11
CA ILE A 11 6.84 8.65 -1.92
C ILE A 11 6.43 7.44 -2.74
N ILE A 12 7.36 6.84 -3.47
CA ILE A 12 7.16 5.56 -4.18
C ILE A 12 7.87 4.45 -3.39
N PHE A 13 7.21 3.30 -3.25
CA PHE A 13 7.82 2.09 -2.70
C PHE A 13 7.87 1.01 -3.76
N ASP A 14 9.07 0.51 -4.02
CA ASP A 14 9.37 -0.50 -5.03
C ASP A 14 10.05 -1.68 -4.38
N GLN A 15 9.30 -2.77 -4.24
CA GLN A 15 9.79 -4.00 -3.64
C GLN A 15 10.32 -4.93 -4.75
N THR A 16 11.58 -5.30 -4.63
CA THR A 16 12.24 -6.34 -5.46
C THR A 16 12.43 -7.61 -4.62
N GLU A 17 12.98 -8.65 -5.23
CA GLU A 17 13.32 -9.89 -4.54
C GLU A 17 14.31 -9.66 -3.38
N ALA A 18 15.37 -8.89 -3.62
CA ALA A 18 16.47 -8.72 -2.67
C ALA A 18 16.28 -7.54 -1.70
N MET A 19 15.66 -6.44 -2.17
CA MET A 19 15.57 -5.19 -1.42
C MET A 19 14.32 -4.37 -1.76
N THR A 20 14.03 -3.38 -0.94
CA THR A 20 12.99 -2.37 -1.22
C THR A 20 13.63 -1.02 -1.45
N THR A 21 13.31 -0.35 -2.56
CA THR A 21 13.70 1.04 -2.81
C THR A 21 12.54 1.97 -2.49
N VAL A 22 12.87 3.17 -2.01
CA VAL A 22 11.90 4.19 -1.62
C VAL A 22 12.33 5.54 -2.15
N ASP A 23 11.58 6.06 -3.13
CA ASP A 23 11.92 7.30 -3.82
C ASP A 23 11.04 8.46 -3.35
N VAL A 24 11.64 9.59 -3.01
CA VAL A 24 10.94 10.81 -2.58
C VAL A 24 10.88 11.82 -3.71
N ASN A 25 9.69 12.33 -4.01
CA ASN A 25 9.47 13.31 -5.08
C ASN A 25 8.72 14.53 -4.54
N THR A 26 9.12 15.74 -4.96
CA THR A 26 8.44 17.01 -4.59
C THR A 26 7.10 17.22 -5.31
N GLY A 27 6.80 16.43 -6.34
CA GLY A 27 5.61 16.63 -7.18
C GLY A 27 5.65 17.97 -7.94
N GLY A 28 4.47 18.48 -8.31
CA GLY A 28 4.33 19.74 -9.07
C GLY A 28 4.38 21.01 -8.23
N TYR A 29 4.51 20.92 -6.91
CA TYR A 29 4.53 22.07 -6.01
C TYR A 29 5.96 22.50 -5.72
N VAL A 30 6.45 23.46 -6.50
CA VAL A 30 7.71 24.15 -6.23
C VAL A 30 7.36 25.53 -5.69
N GLY A 31 7.47 25.73 -4.38
CA GLY A 31 7.13 27.01 -3.75
C GLY A 31 7.86 28.19 -4.40
N HIS A 32 7.21 29.35 -4.50
CA HIS A 32 7.77 30.53 -5.19
C HIS A 32 8.99 31.16 -4.50
N ARG A 33 9.37 30.71 -3.30
CA ARG A 33 10.55 31.17 -2.57
C ARG A 33 11.23 29.99 -1.85
N ASN A 34 12.51 29.81 -2.16
CA ASN A 34 13.43 28.77 -1.69
C ASN A 34 13.06 27.31 -2.01
N LEU A 35 13.63 26.83 -3.12
CA LEU A 35 13.62 25.42 -3.51
C LEU A 35 14.24 24.52 -2.43
N GLU A 36 15.37 24.94 -1.85
CA GLU A 36 16.09 24.18 -0.82
C GLU A 36 15.24 23.91 0.43
N ASP A 37 14.52 24.92 0.93
CA ASP A 37 13.63 24.77 2.09
C ASP A 37 12.44 23.85 1.77
N THR A 38 11.96 23.89 0.52
CA THR A 38 10.87 23.03 0.05
C THR A 38 11.32 21.57 -0.02
N ILE A 39 12.52 21.32 -0.54
CA ILE A 39 13.16 19.99 -0.58
C ILE A 39 13.33 19.46 0.83
N PHE A 40 13.92 20.26 1.72
CA PHE A 40 14.17 19.87 3.10
C PHE A 40 12.88 19.50 3.85
N ARG A 41 11.83 20.33 3.74
CA ARG A 41 10.51 20.03 4.33
C ARG A 41 9.89 18.76 3.76
N THR A 42 10.00 18.56 2.44
CA THR A 42 9.49 17.36 1.78
C THR A 42 10.20 16.10 2.30
N ASN A 43 11.53 16.13 2.42
CA ASN A 43 12.30 15.01 2.96
C ASN A 43 11.99 14.73 4.45
N LEU A 44 11.77 15.76 5.27
CA LEU A 44 11.33 15.58 6.66
C LEU A 44 9.95 14.91 6.76
N GLU A 45 8.98 15.34 5.95
CA GLU A 45 7.68 14.67 5.84
C GLU A 45 7.84 13.24 5.36
N ALA A 46 8.73 13.02 4.39
CA ALA A 46 9.00 11.71 3.84
C ALA A 46 9.56 10.77 4.90
N ALA A 47 10.56 11.18 5.69
CA ALA A 47 11.16 10.36 6.74
C ALA A 47 10.11 9.77 7.70
N VAL A 48 9.16 10.61 8.16
CA VAL A 48 8.07 10.20 9.04
C VAL A 48 7.09 9.25 8.35
N ALA A 49 6.71 9.56 7.11
CA ALA A 49 5.79 8.74 6.33
C ALA A 49 6.41 7.38 5.97
N ILE A 50 7.70 7.33 5.62
CA ILE A 50 8.45 6.11 5.33
C ILE A 50 8.43 5.19 6.53
N ALA A 51 8.85 5.67 7.70
CA ALA A 51 8.85 4.89 8.94
C ALA A 51 7.46 4.30 9.25
N ARG A 52 6.41 5.08 9.06
CA ARG A 52 5.02 4.61 9.21
C ARG A 52 4.66 3.52 8.20
N GLN A 53 5.00 3.70 6.92
CA GLN A 53 4.68 2.72 5.86
C GLN A 53 5.44 1.41 6.04
N LEU A 54 6.72 1.46 6.45
CA LEU A 54 7.51 0.26 6.76
C LEU A 54 6.82 -0.60 7.82
N ARG A 55 6.28 0.02 8.87
CA ARG A 55 5.49 -0.66 9.91
C ARG A 55 4.17 -1.20 9.37
N LEU A 56 3.36 -0.35 8.72
CA LEU A 56 2.02 -0.73 8.25
C LEU A 56 2.05 -1.86 7.22
N ARG A 57 3.06 -1.87 6.34
CA ARG A 57 3.21 -2.88 5.28
C ARG A 57 4.06 -4.06 5.71
N ASN A 58 4.63 -4.02 6.91
CA ASN A 58 5.60 -4.97 7.42
C ASN A 58 6.78 -5.21 6.45
N ILE A 59 7.32 -4.14 5.88
CA ILE A 59 8.47 -4.22 4.95
C ILE A 59 9.74 -4.53 5.76
N GLY A 60 10.54 -5.48 5.30
CA GLY A 60 11.78 -5.86 5.97
C GLY A 60 12.79 -6.48 5.01
N GLY A 61 14.04 -6.59 5.46
CA GLY A 61 15.21 -6.85 4.62
C GLY A 61 16.03 -5.58 4.44
N ILE A 62 16.73 -5.50 3.31
CA ILE A 62 17.48 -4.31 2.90
C ILE A 62 16.51 -3.30 2.31
N ILE A 63 16.58 -2.06 2.78
CA ILE A 63 15.77 -0.94 2.32
C ILE A 63 16.72 0.20 1.95
N ILE A 64 16.55 0.74 0.75
CA ILE A 64 17.32 1.85 0.21
C ILE A 64 16.37 3.05 0.08
N LEU A 65 16.72 4.17 0.69
CA LEU A 65 15.94 5.39 0.68
C LEU A 65 16.65 6.44 -0.18
N ASP A 66 15.99 6.88 -1.23
CA ASP A 66 16.43 7.94 -2.13
C ASP A 66 15.68 9.24 -1.76
N PHE A 67 16.29 10.01 -0.85
CA PHE A 67 15.82 11.33 -0.51
C PHE A 67 16.25 12.33 -1.58
N ILE A 68 15.46 13.38 -1.78
CA ILE A 68 15.81 14.43 -2.74
C ILE A 68 17.12 15.10 -2.31
N ASP A 69 18.03 15.33 -3.25
CA ASP A 69 19.33 15.96 -3.01
C ASP A 69 19.19 17.29 -2.25
N MET A 70 19.93 17.40 -1.13
CA MET A 70 20.03 18.61 -0.32
C MET A 70 21.45 19.15 -0.41
N GLN A 71 21.63 20.47 -0.55
CA GLN A 71 22.96 21.09 -0.61
C GLN A 71 23.58 21.20 0.78
N GLU A 72 22.77 21.54 1.78
CA GLU A 72 23.22 21.75 3.15
C GLU A 72 23.41 20.42 3.90
N ILE A 73 24.58 20.24 4.52
CA ILE A 73 24.87 19.05 5.32
C ILE A 73 23.94 18.98 6.55
N GLU A 74 23.64 20.13 7.16
CA GLU A 74 22.71 20.21 8.29
C GLU A 74 21.32 19.66 7.93
N HIS A 75 20.85 19.92 6.70
CA HIS A 75 19.57 19.39 6.23
C HIS A 75 19.59 17.86 6.14
N ARG A 76 20.67 17.28 5.60
CA ARG A 76 20.85 15.82 5.52
C ARG A 76 20.84 15.17 6.90
N GLU A 77 21.60 15.73 7.84
CA GLU A 77 21.67 15.23 9.22
C GLU A 77 20.32 15.30 9.93
N ARG A 78 19.57 16.39 9.74
CA ARG A 78 18.23 16.56 10.33
C ARG A 78 17.20 15.61 9.74
N VAL A 79 17.26 15.30 8.44
CA VAL A 79 16.40 14.29 7.81
C VAL A 79 16.71 12.90 8.36
N LEU A 80 18.00 12.55 8.52
CA LEU A 80 18.42 11.28 9.10
C LEU A 80 17.94 11.14 10.55
N ALA A 81 18.15 12.18 11.37
CA ALA A 81 17.67 12.21 12.75
C ALA A 81 16.14 12.09 12.84
N ALA A 82 15.40 12.72 11.91
CA ALA A 82 13.95 12.59 11.85
C ALA A 82 13.51 11.16 11.50
N LEU A 83 14.22 10.48 10.59
CA LEU A 83 13.97 9.07 10.25
C LEU A 83 14.23 8.16 11.46
N GLU A 84 15.38 8.32 12.13
CA GLU A 84 15.72 7.58 13.35
C GLU A 84 14.65 7.77 14.44
N ALA A 85 14.28 9.03 14.72
CA ALA A 85 13.24 9.34 15.69
C ALA A 85 11.89 8.71 15.32
N ALA A 86 11.51 8.73 14.04
CA ALA A 86 10.26 8.12 13.57
C ALA A 86 10.27 6.58 13.61
N MET A 87 11.46 5.97 13.64
CA MET A 87 11.66 4.52 13.73
C MET A 87 11.75 4.00 15.17
N LEU A 88 11.95 4.86 16.19
CA LEU A 88 11.98 4.46 17.60
C LEU A 88 10.74 3.68 18.07
N GLY A 89 9.57 3.98 17.50
CA GLY A 89 8.32 3.28 17.79
C GLY A 89 8.16 1.93 17.08
N ASP A 90 9.15 1.47 16.32
CA ASP A 90 9.09 0.20 15.61
C ASP A 90 9.60 -0.97 16.49
N HIS A 91 8.74 -1.99 16.65
CA HIS A 91 9.10 -3.20 17.39
C HIS A 91 10.08 -4.10 16.63
N ALA A 92 10.16 -3.98 15.30
CA ALA A 92 11.13 -4.74 14.52
C ALA A 92 12.53 -4.13 14.71
N ARG A 93 13.51 -4.99 15.01
CA ARG A 93 14.92 -4.58 15.05
C ARG A 93 15.30 -4.00 13.70
N HIS A 94 15.85 -2.79 13.72
CA HIS A 94 16.30 -2.10 12.53
C HIS A 94 17.63 -1.41 12.79
N GLN A 95 18.36 -1.13 11.72
CA GLN A 95 19.60 -0.39 11.74
C GLN A 95 19.59 0.55 10.53
N ILE A 96 19.82 1.83 10.76
CA ILE A 96 19.93 2.84 9.71
C ILE A 96 21.42 3.19 9.60
N THR A 97 21.93 3.27 8.37
CA THR A 97 23.31 3.71 8.12
C THR A 97 23.34 5.21 7.84
N PRO A 98 24.51 5.85 7.99
CA PRO A 98 24.71 7.19 7.44
C PRO A 98 24.44 7.24 5.94
N VAL A 99 24.24 8.46 5.43
CA VAL A 99 24.10 8.72 4.00
C VAL A 99 25.34 8.21 3.26
N SER A 100 25.13 7.38 2.24
CA SER A 100 26.20 6.81 1.43
C SER A 100 26.86 7.89 0.54
N PRO A 101 28.03 7.61 -0.06
CA PRO A 101 28.65 8.50 -1.04
C PRO A 101 27.76 8.79 -2.26
N LEU A 102 26.77 7.93 -2.52
CA LEU A 102 25.80 8.10 -3.60
C LEU A 102 24.58 8.94 -3.20
N GLY A 103 24.52 9.46 -1.96
CA GLY A 103 23.38 10.24 -1.46
C GLY A 103 22.23 9.40 -0.90
N LEU A 104 22.36 8.07 -0.90
CA LEU A 104 21.30 7.16 -0.47
C LEU A 104 21.42 6.85 1.04
N VAL A 105 20.29 6.69 1.71
CA VAL A 105 20.25 6.16 3.08
C VAL A 105 19.92 4.68 3.02
N GLU A 106 20.77 3.84 3.61
CA GLU A 106 20.57 2.40 3.65
C GLU A 106 20.05 2.02 5.05
N MET A 107 19.14 1.07 5.10
CA MET A 107 18.71 0.51 6.37
C MET A 107 18.38 -0.97 6.25
N THR A 108 18.54 -1.69 7.36
CA THR A 108 18.02 -3.05 7.51
C THR A 108 16.89 -3.03 8.51
N ARG A 109 15.85 -3.82 8.25
CA ARG A 109 14.74 -4.06 9.18
C ARG A 109 14.44 -5.55 9.22
N LYS A 110 14.53 -6.16 10.40
CA LYS A 110 14.32 -7.61 10.57
C LYS A 110 12.92 -8.00 10.08
N ARG A 111 12.86 -8.98 9.18
CA ARG A 111 11.59 -9.63 8.79
C ARG A 111 11.07 -10.41 10.00
N THR A 112 9.95 -9.97 10.57
CA THR A 112 9.27 -10.63 11.69
C THR A 112 8.17 -11.57 11.23
N ARG A 113 7.59 -11.30 10.05
CA ARG A 113 6.52 -12.06 9.36
C ARG A 113 6.64 -11.82 7.84
N GLU A 114 5.87 -12.54 7.04
CA GLU A 114 5.70 -12.24 5.61
C GLU A 114 5.21 -10.79 5.41
N SER A 115 5.58 -10.16 4.30
CA SER A 115 5.13 -8.80 4.00
C SER A 115 3.63 -8.81 3.70
N LEU A 116 2.94 -7.70 3.98
CA LEU A 116 1.50 -7.62 3.71
C LEU A 116 1.17 -7.86 2.23
N GLN A 117 2.05 -7.41 1.33
CA GLN A 117 1.91 -7.68 -0.10
C GLN A 117 1.96 -9.17 -0.43
N HIS A 118 2.81 -9.95 0.26
CA HIS A 118 2.89 -11.39 0.02
C HIS A 118 1.67 -12.15 0.57
N ILE A 119 1.04 -11.62 1.61
CA ILE A 119 -0.18 -12.19 2.20
C ILE A 119 -1.42 -11.84 1.35
N LEU A 120 -1.50 -10.60 0.85
CA LEU A 120 -2.68 -10.08 0.16
C LEU A 120 -2.61 -10.21 -1.36
N CYS A 121 -1.43 -10.48 -1.92
CA CYS A 121 -1.21 -10.56 -3.35
C CYS A 121 -0.40 -11.80 -3.72
N GLU A 122 -0.56 -12.21 -4.96
CA GLU A 122 0.19 -13.26 -5.62
C GLU A 122 0.82 -12.75 -6.91
N ASP A 123 1.79 -13.49 -7.44
CA ASP A 123 2.48 -13.13 -8.66
C ASP A 123 1.51 -13.16 -9.85
N CYS A 124 1.52 -12.09 -10.65
CA CYS A 124 0.66 -12.03 -11.82
C CYS A 124 1.09 -13.11 -12.85
N PRO A 125 0.18 -14.04 -13.22
CA PRO A 125 0.51 -15.16 -14.11
C PRO A 125 0.81 -14.67 -15.53
N ASN A 126 0.26 -13.51 -15.92
CA ASN A 126 0.35 -12.98 -17.27
C ASN A 126 1.65 -12.20 -17.54
N CYS A 127 2.32 -11.71 -16.49
CA CYS A 127 3.56 -10.93 -16.65
C CYS A 127 4.80 -11.64 -16.10
N HIS A 128 4.67 -12.91 -15.70
CA HIS A 128 5.73 -13.74 -15.12
C HIS A 128 6.33 -13.12 -13.84
N GLY A 129 5.48 -12.69 -12.90
CA GLY A 129 5.94 -12.13 -11.61
C GLY A 129 6.51 -10.71 -11.68
N ARG A 130 6.42 -10.02 -12.83
CA ARG A 130 6.78 -8.59 -12.94
C ARG A 130 5.80 -7.65 -12.23
N GLY A 131 4.65 -8.17 -11.81
CA GLY A 131 3.60 -7.45 -11.11
C GLY A 131 2.82 -8.42 -10.22
N PHE A 132 1.97 -7.86 -9.37
CA PHE A 132 1.21 -8.61 -8.37
C PHE A 132 -0.28 -8.39 -8.57
N LEU A 133 -1.08 -9.44 -8.40
CA LEU A 133 -2.53 -9.38 -8.34
C LEU A 133 -2.97 -9.63 -6.91
N LYS A 134 -4.07 -9.01 -6.47
CA LYS A 134 -4.66 -9.38 -5.18
C LYS A 134 -5.08 -10.85 -5.22
N THR A 135 -4.91 -11.57 -4.11
CA THR A 135 -5.43 -12.93 -3.98
C THR A 135 -6.96 -12.91 -4.06
N ALA A 136 -7.57 -14.00 -4.53
CA ALA A 136 -9.04 -14.11 -4.60
C ALA A 136 -9.72 -13.83 -3.25
N SER A 137 -9.12 -14.29 -2.14
CA SER A 137 -9.60 -14.00 -0.78
C SER A 137 -9.55 -12.50 -0.44
N THR A 138 -8.47 -11.80 -0.81
CA THR A 138 -8.38 -10.34 -0.63
C THR A 138 -9.48 -9.61 -1.40
N VAL A 139 -9.79 -10.07 -2.61
CA VAL A 139 -10.85 -9.51 -3.45
C VAL A 139 -12.23 -9.76 -2.83
N CYS A 140 -12.48 -10.92 -2.20
CA CYS A 140 -13.71 -11.18 -1.45
C CYS A 140 -13.92 -10.16 -0.33
N PHE A 141 -12.89 -9.85 0.45
CA PHE A 141 -12.97 -8.82 1.50
C PHE A 141 -13.09 -7.38 0.95
N ASP A 142 -12.60 -7.10 -0.26
CA ASP A 142 -12.88 -5.84 -0.95
C ASP A 142 -14.37 -5.76 -1.35
N ILE A 143 -14.94 -6.84 -1.89
CA ILE A 143 -16.37 -6.94 -2.24
C ILE A 143 -17.24 -6.71 -1.00
N PHE A 144 -16.96 -7.35 0.12
CA PHE A 144 -17.72 -7.16 1.37
C PHE A 144 -17.69 -5.70 1.84
N ARG A 145 -16.53 -5.05 1.80
CA ARG A 145 -16.39 -3.64 2.16
C ARG A 145 -17.17 -2.73 1.22
N GLU A 146 -17.16 -3.03 -0.08
CA GLU A 146 -17.88 -2.26 -1.09
C GLU A 146 -19.40 -2.39 -0.90
N ILE A 147 -19.90 -3.60 -0.62
CA ILE A 147 -21.31 -3.83 -0.31
C ILE A 147 -21.75 -3.01 0.91
N ILE A 148 -20.99 -3.07 2.02
CA ILE A 148 -21.30 -2.28 3.22
C ILE A 148 -21.29 -0.78 2.92
N ARG A 149 -20.33 -0.32 2.11
CA ARG A 149 -20.23 1.09 1.72
C ARG A 149 -21.46 1.53 0.92
N GLN A 150 -21.87 0.76 -0.07
CA GLN A 150 -23.04 1.08 -0.90
C GLN A 150 -24.35 0.99 -0.13
N HIS A 151 -24.51 0.00 0.76
CA HIS A 151 -25.68 -0.13 1.63
C HIS A 151 -25.91 1.10 2.53
N ARG A 152 -24.83 1.73 3.00
CA ARG A 152 -24.93 2.97 3.80
C ARG A 152 -25.35 4.20 2.99
N GLN A 153 -25.19 4.15 1.68
CA GLN A 153 -25.36 5.30 0.80
C GLN A 153 -26.67 5.25 -0.01
N PHE A 154 -27.13 4.06 -0.36
CA PHE A 154 -28.25 3.85 -1.28
C PHE A 154 -29.24 2.82 -0.74
N SER A 155 -30.50 2.97 -1.13
CA SER A 155 -31.54 1.96 -0.93
C SER A 155 -31.75 1.21 -2.23
N PHE A 156 -31.76 -0.12 -2.15
CA PHE A 156 -31.92 -1.06 -3.28
C PHE A 156 -32.58 -2.33 -2.77
N GLU A 157 -33.07 -3.19 -3.66
CA GLU A 157 -33.76 -4.43 -3.30
C GLU A 157 -32.78 -5.61 -3.23
N ALA A 158 -31.82 -5.66 -4.16
CA ALA A 158 -30.83 -6.72 -4.24
C ALA A 158 -29.47 -6.21 -4.70
N ILE A 159 -28.45 -7.06 -4.55
CA ILE A 159 -27.09 -6.81 -5.02
C ILE A 159 -26.71 -7.91 -6.01
N LEU A 160 -26.08 -7.53 -7.11
CA LEU A 160 -25.39 -8.44 -8.01
C LEU A 160 -23.89 -8.17 -7.94
N VAL A 161 -23.12 -9.19 -7.59
CA VAL A 161 -21.65 -9.18 -7.61
C VAL A 161 -21.18 -9.89 -8.88
N LEU A 162 -20.42 -9.16 -9.70
CA LEU A 162 -19.73 -9.68 -10.88
C LEU A 162 -18.24 -9.77 -10.54
N ALA A 163 -17.63 -10.94 -10.67
CA ALA A 163 -16.19 -11.13 -10.41
C ALA A 163 -15.61 -12.29 -11.22
N HIS A 164 -14.29 -12.45 -11.21
CA HIS A 164 -13.62 -13.62 -11.78
C HIS A 164 -14.10 -14.93 -11.15
N GLN A 165 -14.04 -16.04 -11.90
CA GLN A 165 -14.54 -17.34 -11.47
C GLN A 165 -13.96 -17.79 -10.12
N ASP A 166 -12.64 -17.67 -9.92
CA ASP A 166 -11.97 -18.08 -8.67
C ASP A 166 -12.50 -17.30 -7.44
N VAL A 167 -12.86 -16.02 -7.63
CA VAL A 167 -13.44 -15.19 -6.56
C VAL A 167 -14.86 -15.65 -6.25
N ILE A 168 -15.66 -15.95 -7.28
CA ILE A 168 -17.04 -16.44 -7.10
C ILE A 168 -17.05 -17.81 -6.42
N GLU A 169 -16.15 -18.72 -6.81
CA GLU A 169 -16.01 -20.03 -6.15
C GLU A 169 -15.66 -19.87 -4.67
N LEU A 170 -14.72 -18.98 -4.34
CA LEU A 170 -14.36 -18.71 -2.95
C LEU A 170 -15.52 -18.12 -2.14
N LEU A 171 -16.30 -17.18 -2.71
CA LEU A 171 -17.49 -16.61 -2.09
C LEU A 171 -18.60 -17.64 -1.85
N LEU A 172 -18.67 -18.68 -2.68
CA LEU A 172 -19.65 -19.75 -2.57
C LEU A 172 -19.23 -20.87 -1.60
N ASP A 173 -17.93 -21.00 -1.32
CA ASP A 173 -17.37 -22.06 -0.46
C ASP A 173 -16.73 -21.48 0.81
N GLU A 174 -15.43 -21.17 0.79
CA GLU A 174 -14.66 -20.78 1.98
C GLU A 174 -15.19 -19.49 2.65
N GLU A 175 -15.58 -18.49 1.85
CA GLU A 175 -16.06 -17.19 2.33
C GLU A 175 -17.60 -17.11 2.40
N ALA A 176 -18.31 -18.21 2.15
CA ALA A 176 -19.77 -18.28 2.27
C ALA A 176 -20.29 -17.85 3.66
N PRO A 177 -19.63 -18.17 4.79
CA PRO A 177 -20.04 -17.66 6.10
C PRO A 177 -19.96 -16.13 6.19
N GLY A 178 -18.93 -15.53 5.59
CA GLY A 178 -18.76 -14.08 5.53
C GLY A 178 -19.86 -13.42 4.70
N LEU A 179 -20.17 -13.99 3.53
CA LEU A 179 -21.24 -13.52 2.66
C LEU A 179 -22.61 -13.56 3.36
N ALA A 180 -22.93 -14.66 4.05
CA ALA A 180 -24.18 -14.81 4.79
C ALA A 180 -24.33 -13.77 5.92
N GLU A 181 -23.23 -13.42 6.60
CA GLU A 181 -23.23 -12.36 7.60
C GLU A 181 -23.48 -10.98 6.96
N ILE A 182 -22.91 -10.71 5.78
CA ILE A 182 -23.20 -9.48 5.02
C ILE A 182 -24.66 -9.42 4.57
N GLU A 183 -25.24 -10.51 4.06
CA GLU A 183 -26.67 -10.57 3.70
C GLU A 183 -27.56 -10.28 4.90
N LYS A 184 -27.24 -10.87 6.06
CA LYS A 184 -27.98 -10.64 7.31
C LYS A 184 -27.85 -9.20 7.80
N GLN A 185 -26.65 -8.62 7.73
CA GLN A 185 -26.41 -7.24 8.17
C GLN A 185 -27.10 -6.21 7.28
N THR A 186 -27.10 -6.44 5.96
CA THR A 186 -27.72 -5.53 4.99
C THR A 186 -29.22 -5.77 4.83
N GLY A 187 -29.69 -6.98 5.15
CA GLY A 187 -31.06 -7.43 4.88
C GLY A 187 -31.37 -7.54 3.38
N LYS A 188 -30.36 -7.68 2.52
CA LYS A 188 -30.48 -7.71 1.05
C LYS A 188 -29.97 -9.03 0.51
N SER A 189 -30.64 -9.56 -0.51
CA SER A 189 -30.15 -10.77 -1.19
C SER A 189 -28.97 -10.41 -2.09
N ILE A 190 -27.92 -11.21 -2.03
CA ILE A 190 -26.72 -11.05 -2.85
C ILE A 190 -26.69 -12.17 -3.89
N ARG A 191 -26.65 -11.79 -5.16
CA ARG A 191 -26.45 -12.71 -6.29
C ARG A 191 -25.01 -12.64 -6.74
N LEU A 192 -24.44 -13.80 -7.01
CA LEU A 192 -23.06 -13.94 -7.49
C LEU A 192 -23.11 -14.40 -8.94
N GLN A 193 -22.35 -13.74 -9.80
CA GLN A 193 -22.23 -14.11 -11.21
C GLN A 193 -20.77 -14.02 -11.66
N PRO A 194 -20.22 -15.11 -12.25
CA PRO A 194 -18.88 -15.07 -12.81
C PRO A 194 -18.88 -14.23 -14.10
N GLU A 195 -17.83 -13.42 -14.27
CA GLU A 195 -17.55 -12.68 -15.50
C GLU A 195 -16.21 -13.14 -16.09
N SER A 196 -16.28 -13.79 -17.25
CA SER A 196 -15.14 -14.42 -17.93
C SER A 196 -14.08 -13.45 -18.42
N LEU A 197 -14.45 -12.19 -18.64
CA LEU A 197 -13.53 -11.15 -19.10
C LEU A 197 -12.75 -10.48 -17.96
N TYR A 198 -13.13 -10.73 -16.70
CA TYR A 198 -12.51 -10.09 -15.55
C TYR A 198 -11.22 -10.79 -15.19
N VAL A 199 -10.17 -10.02 -14.92
CA VAL A 199 -9.01 -10.55 -14.21
C VAL A 199 -9.32 -10.69 -12.71
N GLN A 200 -8.55 -11.48 -11.97
CA GLN A 200 -8.86 -11.84 -10.58
C GLN A 200 -9.16 -10.65 -9.66
N ASP A 201 -8.47 -9.52 -9.83
CA ASP A 201 -8.63 -8.33 -8.99
C ASP A 201 -9.73 -7.35 -9.46
N GLN A 202 -10.50 -7.72 -10.49
CA GLN A 202 -11.65 -6.96 -10.98
C GLN A 202 -12.96 -7.53 -10.46
N PHE A 203 -13.84 -6.63 -10.02
CA PHE A 203 -15.20 -6.94 -9.63
C PHE A 203 -16.10 -5.71 -9.77
N ASP A 204 -17.41 -5.95 -9.89
CA ASP A 204 -18.44 -4.93 -9.79
C ASP A 204 -19.52 -5.33 -8.78
N VAL A 205 -19.99 -4.34 -8.03
CA VAL A 205 -21.15 -4.46 -7.13
C VAL A 205 -22.26 -3.59 -7.71
N VAL A 206 -23.24 -4.24 -8.34
CA VAL A 206 -24.38 -3.61 -9.00
C VAL A 206 -25.59 -3.65 -8.08
N LEU A 207 -26.19 -2.49 -7.85
CA LEU A 207 -27.43 -2.34 -7.08
C LEU A 207 -28.63 -2.57 -7.99
N ILE A 208 -29.55 -3.43 -7.57
CA ILE A 208 -30.80 -3.77 -8.27
C ILE A 208 -31.99 -3.29 -7.45
#